data_AF-A0A512MI41-F1
#
_entry.id   AF-A0A512MI41-F1
#
_cell.length_a   1.000
_cell.length_b   1.000
_cell.length_c   1.000
_cell.angle_alpha   90.00
_cell.angle_beta   90.00
_cell.angle_gamma   90.00
#
_symmetry.space_group_name_H-M   'P 1'
#
loop_
_entity.id
_entity.type
_entity.pdbx_description
1 polymer ?
#
loop_
_entity_poly.entity_id
_entity_poly.type
_entity_poly.pdbx_seq_one_letter_code
_entity_poly.pdbx_strand_id
1 'polypeptide(L)'
;MARIGETREQCETRYGPAVDVKDGGETSIHVRAGFKVECTFFEGKCDCIAFSKMAASPELAGLPLTEAEQQLLMGVNSGGKTWALKREVPQLRVQLKVCDGLEAMHNGTSHNLRIYTAAYAARFKARMDAAKAADHAADKNGGSKGSLKDF
;
A
#
# COMPACT_ATOMS: atom_id res chain seq x y z
N MET A 1 14.59 2.98 9.58
CA MET A 1 13.34 2.92 8.81
C MET A 1 12.19 2.83 9.80
N ALA A 2 11.11 3.58 9.59
CA ALA A 2 9.93 3.48 10.42
C ALA A 2 9.29 2.10 10.38
N ARG A 3 8.57 1.82 11.45
CA ARG A 3 7.99 0.51 11.73
C ARG A 3 6.50 0.66 11.93
N ILE A 4 5.78 -0.39 11.58
CA ILE A 4 4.37 -0.49 11.94
C ILE A 4 4.22 -0.29 13.46
N GLY A 5 3.24 0.54 13.84
CA GLY A 5 2.94 0.93 15.22
C GLY A 5 3.53 2.28 15.65
N GLU A 6 4.40 2.90 14.85
CA GLU A 6 5.00 4.20 15.18
C GLU A 6 4.07 5.37 14.89
N THR A 7 4.26 6.48 15.63
CA THR A 7 3.58 7.77 15.40
C THR A 7 4.19 8.51 14.21
N ARG A 8 3.53 9.58 13.73
CA ARG A 8 4.07 10.41 12.64
C ARG A 8 5.41 11.01 12.99
N GLU A 9 5.54 11.54 14.19
CA GLU A 9 6.75 12.20 14.68
C GLU A 9 7.93 11.21 14.72
N GLN A 10 7.66 9.96 15.09
CA GLN A 10 8.64 8.88 15.05
C GLN A 10 9.02 8.50 13.60
N CYS A 11 8.04 8.44 12.69
CA CYS A 11 8.31 8.23 11.27
C CYS A 11 9.18 9.36 10.69
N GLU A 12 8.86 10.61 11.00
CA GLU A 12 9.61 11.79 10.55
C GLU A 12 11.03 11.84 11.12
N THR A 13 11.21 11.43 12.37
CA THR A 13 12.56 11.28 12.97
C THR A 13 13.42 10.29 12.17
N ARG A 14 12.81 9.26 11.57
CA ARG A 14 13.53 8.20 10.85
C ARG A 14 13.72 8.48 9.36
N TYR A 15 12.74 9.11 8.72
CA TYR A 15 12.75 9.35 7.27
C TYR A 15 13.07 10.79 6.89
N GLY A 16 12.97 11.71 7.84
CA GLY A 16 12.91 13.15 7.58
C GLY A 16 11.46 13.64 7.47
N PRO A 17 11.27 14.96 7.37
CA PRO A 17 9.95 15.57 7.26
C PRO A 17 9.18 15.00 6.06
N ALA A 18 7.85 14.98 6.17
CA ALA A 18 7.00 14.60 5.05
C ALA A 18 7.17 15.59 3.89
N VAL A 19 7.32 15.06 2.68
CA VAL A 19 7.34 15.85 1.43
C VAL A 19 5.92 16.12 0.92
N ASP A 20 4.94 15.33 1.38
CA ASP A 20 3.53 15.47 1.03
C ASP A 20 2.66 14.78 2.10
N VAL A 21 1.41 15.23 2.24
CA VAL A 21 0.42 14.70 3.17
C VAL A 21 -0.93 14.64 2.47
N LYS A 22 -1.58 13.47 2.49
CA LYS A 22 -2.82 13.17 1.76
C LYS A 22 -3.92 12.64 2.68
N ASP A 23 -5.10 12.44 2.11
CA ASP A 23 -6.24 11.82 2.77
C ASP A 23 -6.62 12.55 4.08
N GLY A 24 -6.70 13.88 4.04
CA GLY A 24 -7.02 14.68 5.22
C GLY A 24 -5.99 14.60 6.34
N GLY A 25 -4.77 14.16 6.04
CA GLY A 25 -3.74 13.97 7.04
C GLY A 25 -3.59 12.52 7.51
N GLU A 26 -4.24 11.53 6.89
CA GLU A 26 -4.09 10.12 7.26
C GLU A 26 -2.86 9.46 6.63
N THR A 27 -2.32 10.00 5.54
CA THR A 27 -1.13 9.44 4.87
C THR A 27 -0.05 10.50 4.73
N SER A 28 1.16 10.23 5.23
CA SER A 28 2.35 11.06 4.96
C SER A 28 3.28 10.37 3.98
N ILE A 29 3.91 11.16 3.12
CA ILE A 29 4.88 10.70 2.12
C ILE A 29 6.25 11.26 2.48
N HIS A 30 7.24 10.39 2.52
CA HIS A 30 8.63 10.73 2.81
C HIS A 30 9.54 10.25 1.67
N VAL A 31 10.72 10.86 1.58
CA VAL A 31 11.77 10.42 0.65
C VAL A 31 13.02 10.11 1.45
N ARG A 32 13.50 8.87 1.36
CA ARG A 32 14.71 8.46 2.08
C ARG A 32 15.47 7.39 1.31
N ALA A 33 16.78 7.60 1.13
CA ALA A 33 17.70 6.62 0.55
C ALA A 33 17.22 6.06 -0.81
N GLY A 34 16.64 6.91 -1.67
CA GLY A 34 16.12 6.49 -2.99
C GLY A 34 14.74 5.81 -2.96
N PHE A 35 14.07 5.77 -1.81
CA PHE A 35 12.71 5.26 -1.67
C PHE A 35 11.71 6.38 -1.46
N LYS A 36 10.55 6.23 -2.08
CA LYS A 36 9.30 6.86 -1.67
C LYS A 36 8.70 5.98 -0.58
N VAL A 37 8.39 6.57 0.56
CA VAL A 37 7.80 5.89 1.70
C VAL A 37 6.47 6.54 2.03
N GLU A 38 5.38 5.81 1.89
CA GLU A 38 4.04 6.27 2.26
C GLU A 38 3.64 5.59 3.56
N CYS A 39 3.42 6.37 4.62
CA CYS A 39 2.97 5.90 5.92
C CYS A 39 1.51 6.28 6.08
N THR A 40 0.62 5.29 6.16
CA THR A 40 -0.79 5.50 6.52
C THR A 40 -0.95 5.30 8.01
N PHE A 41 -1.73 6.19 8.63
CA PHE A 41 -1.97 6.23 10.07
C PHE A 41 -3.43 6.01 10.37
N PHE A 42 -3.68 5.23 11.42
CA PHE A 42 -4.99 5.03 12.00
C PHE A 42 -4.85 5.15 13.52
N GLU A 43 -5.73 5.92 14.16
CA GLU A 43 -5.67 6.21 15.61
C GLU A 43 -4.28 6.69 16.06
N GLY A 44 -3.64 7.55 15.25
CA GLY A 44 -2.34 8.14 15.53
C GLY A 44 -1.14 7.19 15.35
N LYS A 45 -1.35 5.96 14.89
CA LYS A 45 -0.29 4.97 14.67
C LYS A 45 -0.21 4.51 13.23
N CYS A 46 1.00 4.30 12.74
CA CYS A 46 1.23 3.79 11.40
C CYS A 46 0.82 2.33 11.32
N ASP A 47 -0.16 2.02 10.49
CA ASP A 47 -0.74 0.69 10.36
C ASP A 47 -0.49 0.06 8.97
N CYS A 48 0.05 0.87 8.05
CA CYS A 48 0.52 0.48 6.73
C CYS A 48 1.69 1.37 6.29
N ILE A 49 2.72 0.74 5.72
CA ILE A 49 3.82 1.41 5.04
C ILE A 49 3.93 0.86 3.61
N ALA A 50 3.90 1.75 2.62
CA ALA A 50 4.19 1.42 1.24
C ALA A 50 5.56 1.95 0.82
N PHE A 51 6.34 1.10 0.18
CA PHE A 51 7.65 1.42 -0.36
C PHE A 51 7.64 1.28 -1.87
N SER A 52 8.19 2.28 -2.56
CA SER A 52 8.53 2.20 -3.97
C SER A 52 9.83 2.94 -4.23
N LYS A 53 10.49 2.65 -5.36
CA LYS A 53 11.68 3.42 -5.75
C LYS A 53 11.29 4.82 -6.18
N MET A 54 12.03 5.81 -5.68
CA MET A 54 12.04 7.14 -6.27
C MET A 54 12.88 7.08 -7.53
N ALA A 55 12.29 7.52 -8.63
CA ALA A 55 12.99 7.69 -9.88
C ALA A 55 14.06 8.79 -9.72
N ALA A 56 15.30 8.52 -10.14
CA ALA A 56 16.32 9.58 -10.23
C ALA A 56 16.03 10.55 -11.39
N SER A 57 15.28 10.09 -12.39
CA SER A 57 14.76 10.86 -13.53
C SER A 57 13.43 10.25 -14.00
N PRO A 58 12.59 10.99 -14.77
CA PRO A 58 11.29 10.51 -15.23
C PRO A 58 11.34 9.18 -16.01
N GLU A 59 12.43 8.93 -16.76
CA GLU A 59 12.61 7.68 -17.51
C GLU A 59 12.95 6.46 -16.63
N LEU A 60 13.31 6.70 -15.36
CA LEU A 60 13.56 5.67 -14.34
C LEU A 60 12.38 5.54 -13.37
N ALA A 61 11.22 6.09 -13.73
CA ALA A 61 10.01 5.94 -12.93
C ALA A 61 9.51 4.50 -12.95
N GLY A 62 9.15 4.00 -11.76
CA GLY A 62 8.61 2.64 -11.63
C GLY A 62 9.66 1.53 -11.66
N LEU A 63 10.92 1.78 -11.29
CA LEU A 63 11.89 0.70 -11.13
C LEU A 63 11.44 -0.32 -10.07
N PRO A 64 11.59 -1.63 -10.33
CA PRO A 64 11.26 -2.67 -9.36
C PRO A 64 12.16 -2.62 -8.12
N LEU A 65 11.58 -2.99 -6.98
CA LEU A 65 12.35 -3.33 -5.79
C LEU A 65 13.10 -4.64 -6.04
N THR A 66 14.40 -4.65 -5.77
CA THR A 66 15.20 -5.88 -5.78
C THR A 66 14.79 -6.79 -4.63
N GLU A 67 15.12 -8.08 -4.73
CA GLU A 67 14.84 -9.02 -3.64
C GLU A 67 15.53 -8.61 -2.33
N ALA A 68 16.79 -8.15 -2.41
CA ALA A 68 17.54 -7.70 -1.24
C ALA A 68 16.87 -6.49 -0.56
N GLU A 69 16.33 -5.53 -1.34
CA GLU A 69 15.59 -4.39 -0.81
C GLU A 69 14.29 -4.85 -0.15
N GLN A 70 13.53 -5.76 -0.78
CA GLN A 70 12.32 -6.32 -0.20
C GLN A 70 12.61 -7.00 1.14
N GLN A 71 13.66 -7.85 1.20
CA GLN A 71 14.07 -8.54 2.42
C GLN A 71 14.50 -7.55 3.52
N LEU A 72 15.25 -6.51 3.18
CA LEU A 72 15.66 -5.46 4.13
C LEU A 72 14.44 -4.73 4.72
N LEU A 73 13.52 -4.27 3.87
CA LEU A 73 12.32 -3.53 4.26
C LEU A 73 11.37 -4.37 5.11
N MET A 74 11.27 -5.67 4.81
CA MET A 74 10.52 -6.62 5.61
C MET A 74 11.21 -6.92 6.95
N GLY A 75 12.53 -7.05 6.96
CA GLY A 75 13.31 -7.37 8.16
C GLY A 75 13.25 -6.26 9.21
N VAL A 76 13.22 -4.99 8.81
CA VAL A 76 13.10 -3.87 9.77
C VAL A 76 11.75 -3.85 10.50
N ASN A 77 10.73 -4.51 9.95
CA ASN A 77 9.37 -4.58 10.49
C ASN A 77 9.06 -5.89 11.23
N SER A 78 9.90 -6.93 11.12
CA SER A 78 9.59 -8.23 11.73
C SER A 78 10.05 -8.38 13.18
N GLY A 79 10.82 -7.43 13.70
CA GLY A 79 11.43 -7.56 15.03
C GLY A 79 12.38 -8.78 15.13
N GLY A 80 12.99 -9.19 14.01
CA GLY A 80 13.87 -10.36 13.94
C GLY A 80 13.15 -11.69 13.66
N LYS A 81 11.82 -11.68 13.50
CA LYS A 81 11.04 -12.87 13.14
C LYS A 81 11.10 -13.15 11.63
N THR A 82 10.85 -14.41 11.26
CA THR A 82 10.86 -14.87 9.87
C THR A 82 9.52 -14.64 9.20
N TRP A 83 9.55 -14.14 7.96
CA TRP A 83 8.37 -14.02 7.12
C TRP A 83 8.07 -15.33 6.38
N ALA A 84 6.82 -15.78 6.42
CA ALA A 84 6.36 -16.96 5.70
C ALA A 84 5.54 -16.57 4.46
N LEU A 85 5.75 -17.27 3.34
CA LEU A 85 4.91 -17.10 2.15
C LEU A 85 3.50 -17.63 2.44
N LYS A 86 2.49 -16.77 2.27
CA LYS A 86 1.07 -17.09 2.46
C LYS A 86 0.37 -17.32 1.13
N ARG A 87 0.69 -16.50 0.12
CA ARG A 87 0.08 -16.59 -1.20
C ARG A 87 1.01 -16.03 -2.27
N GLU A 88 0.93 -16.61 -3.46
CA GLU A 88 1.57 -16.09 -4.66
C GLU A 88 0.58 -16.09 -5.82
N VAL A 89 0.64 -15.04 -6.64
CA VAL A 89 -0.10 -14.93 -7.90
C VAL A 89 0.93 -14.60 -8.99
N PRO A 90 1.55 -15.63 -9.61
CA PRO A 90 2.67 -15.43 -10.54
C PRO A 90 2.33 -14.53 -11.72
N GLN A 91 1.11 -14.61 -12.25
CA GLN A 91 0.64 -13.84 -13.40
C GLN A 91 0.66 -12.33 -13.12
N LEU A 92 0.40 -11.94 -11.87
CA LEU A 92 0.42 -10.55 -11.42
C LEU A 92 1.74 -10.20 -10.71
N ARG A 93 2.67 -11.15 -10.62
CA ARG A 93 3.91 -11.03 -9.83
C ARG A 93 3.63 -10.54 -8.41
N VAL A 94 2.54 -11.02 -7.82
CA VAL A 94 2.13 -10.67 -6.46
C VAL A 94 2.60 -11.76 -5.49
N GLN A 95 3.28 -11.36 -4.43
CA GLN A 95 3.63 -12.23 -3.31
C GLN A 95 3.09 -11.63 -2.03
N LEU A 96 2.39 -12.44 -1.24
CA LEU A 96 1.90 -12.11 0.08
C LEU A 96 2.63 -12.97 1.10
N LYS A 97 3.36 -12.32 2.00
CA LYS A 97 4.06 -12.95 3.12
C LYS A 97 3.44 -12.48 4.44
N VAL A 98 3.58 -13.28 5.49
CA VAL A 98 3.05 -12.95 6.82
C VAL A 98 4.10 -13.14 7.91
N CYS A 99 4.00 -12.33 8.95
CA CYS A 99 4.84 -12.38 10.13
C CYS A 99 4.11 -11.73 11.30
N ASP A 100 3.77 -12.51 12.35
CA ASP A 100 3.29 -11.98 13.63
C ASP A 100 2.13 -10.96 13.53
N GLY A 101 1.09 -11.30 12.75
CA GLY A 101 -0.06 -10.40 12.54
C GLY A 101 0.15 -9.27 11.52
N LEU A 102 1.36 -9.17 10.95
CA LEU A 102 1.66 -8.33 9.80
C LEU A 102 1.56 -9.13 8.51
N GLU A 103 1.17 -8.44 7.44
CA GLU A 103 1.26 -8.92 6.07
C GLU A 103 2.19 -8.03 5.26
N ALA A 104 2.92 -8.63 4.33
CA ALA A 104 3.78 -7.96 3.36
C ALA A 104 3.34 -8.37 1.96
N MET A 105 2.80 -7.44 1.20
CA MET A 105 2.38 -7.63 -0.18
C MET A 105 3.37 -6.93 -1.11
N HIS A 106 4.15 -7.71 -1.86
CA HIS A 106 4.88 -7.20 -3.01
C HIS A 106 4.00 -7.33 -4.25
N ASN A 107 3.85 -6.25 -5.00
CA ASN A 107 3.16 -6.25 -6.29
C ASN A 107 4.15 -5.85 -7.39
N GLY A 108 4.54 -6.83 -8.21
CA GLY A 108 5.49 -6.65 -9.29
C GLY A 108 4.96 -5.90 -10.52
N THR A 109 3.66 -5.58 -10.59
CA THR A 109 3.10 -4.69 -11.64
C THR A 109 3.16 -3.23 -11.24
N SER A 110 2.92 -2.93 -9.96
CA SER A 110 3.01 -1.56 -9.42
C SER A 110 4.36 -1.26 -8.76
N HIS A 111 5.31 -2.19 -8.84
CA HIS A 111 6.67 -2.08 -8.32
C HIS A 111 6.77 -1.56 -6.88
N ASN A 112 5.85 -2.03 -6.04
CA ASN A 112 5.79 -1.60 -4.64
C ASN A 112 5.71 -2.78 -3.68
N LEU A 113 6.14 -2.51 -2.46
CA LEU A 113 5.99 -3.39 -1.31
C LEU A 113 5.14 -2.67 -0.27
N ARG A 114 4.06 -3.28 0.17
CA ARG A 114 3.25 -2.82 1.29
C ARG A 114 3.41 -3.74 2.48
N ILE A 115 3.69 -3.17 3.64
CA ILE A 115 3.70 -3.89 4.92
C ILE A 115 2.58 -3.29 5.75
N TYR A 116 1.68 -4.11 6.28
CA TYR A 116 0.49 -3.60 6.97
C TYR A 116 -0.06 -4.59 8.00
N THR A 117 -0.87 -4.06 8.93
CA THR A 117 -1.55 -4.86 9.95
C THR A 117 -2.79 -5.57 9.40
N ALA A 118 -3.21 -6.66 10.05
CA ALA A 118 -4.50 -7.29 9.73
C ALA A 118 -5.69 -6.33 9.82
N ALA A 119 -5.65 -5.36 10.75
CA ALA A 119 -6.69 -4.34 10.89
C ALA A 119 -6.75 -3.41 9.66
N TYR A 120 -5.59 -2.98 9.15
CA TYR A 120 -5.52 -2.24 7.89
C TYR A 120 -6.07 -3.08 6.73
N ALA A 121 -5.71 -4.36 6.65
CA ALA A 121 -6.20 -5.26 5.60
C ALA A 121 -7.74 -5.34 5.58
N ALA A 122 -8.37 -5.45 6.77
CA ALA A 122 -9.82 -5.48 6.91
C ALA A 122 -10.47 -4.17 6.44
N ARG A 123 -9.93 -3.01 6.84
CA ARG A 123 -10.40 -1.69 6.39
C ARG A 123 -10.24 -1.51 4.88
N PHE A 124 -9.08 -1.90 4.34
CA PHE A 124 -8.82 -1.83 2.90
C PHE A 124 -9.81 -2.68 2.11
N LYS A 125 -10.08 -3.92 2.56
CA LYS A 125 -11.09 -4.78 1.97
C LYS A 125 -12.49 -4.15 2.02
N ALA A 126 -12.90 -3.62 3.18
CA ALA A 126 -14.20 -2.97 3.33
C ALA A 126 -14.36 -1.78 2.37
N ARG A 127 -13.31 -0.95 2.20
CA ARG A 127 -13.31 0.17 1.25
C ARG A 127 -13.44 -0.31 -0.20
N MET A 128 -12.73 -1.37 -0.57
CA MET A 128 -12.81 -1.95 -1.92
C MET A 128 -14.19 -2.57 -2.21
N ASP A 129 -14.78 -3.25 -1.23
CA ASP A 129 -16.12 -3.83 -1.39
C ASP A 129 -17.20 -2.75 -1.51
N ALA A 130 -17.09 -1.67 -0.72
CA ALA A 130 -17.98 -0.51 -0.80
C ALA A 130 -17.87 0.20 -2.16
N ALA A 131 -16.66 0.38 -2.69
CA ALA A 131 -16.44 0.98 -4.01
C ALA A 131 -17.10 0.14 -5.12
N LYS A 132 -16.89 -1.18 -5.11
CA LYS A 132 -17.55 -2.08 -6.07
C LYS A 132 -19.07 -2.04 -5.96
N ALA A 133 -19.62 -1.97 -4.75
CA ALA A 133 -21.07 -1.86 -4.55
C ALA A 133 -21.61 -0.55 -5.11
N ALA A 134 -20.87 0.56 -4.97
CA ALA A 134 -21.23 1.85 -5.54
C ALA A 134 -21.18 1.83 -7.09
N ASP A 135 -20.14 1.24 -7.68
CA ASP A 135 -20.02 1.11 -9.14
C ASP A 135 -21.16 0.25 -9.72
N HIS A 136 -21.47 -0.89 -9.08
CA HIS A 136 -22.60 -1.72 -9.48
C HIS A 136 -23.97 -1.01 -9.30
N ALA A 137 -24.10 -0.11 -8.33
CA ALA A 137 -25.31 0.69 -8.16
C ALA A 137 -25.43 1.80 -9.22
N ALA A 138 -24.30 2.40 -9.62
CA ALA A 138 -24.25 3.38 -10.70
C ALA A 138 -24.60 2.75 -12.06
N ASP A 139 -24.09 1.55 -12.35
CA ASP A 139 -24.40 0.81 -13.59
C ASP A 139 -25.88 0.43 -13.68
N LYS A 140 -26.53 0.09 -12.55
CA LYS A 140 -27.97 -0.21 -12.51
C LYS A 140 -28.86 1.03 -12.70
N ASN A 141 -28.38 2.21 -12.32
CA ASN A 141 -29.12 3.47 -12.51
C ASN A 141 -28.85 4.14 -13.87
N GLY A 142 -27.82 3.71 -14.61
CA GLY A 142 -27.53 4.17 -15.98
C GLY A 142 -28.33 3.46 -17.10
N GLY A 143 -29.00 2.35 -16.78
CA GLY A 143 -29.74 1.52 -17.72
C GLY A 143 -31.24 1.83 -17.83
N SER A 144 -31.62 3.09 -18.03
CA SER A 144 -32.98 3.43 -18.49
C SER A 144 -32.99 4.73 -19.29
N LYS A 145 -32.45 4.69 -20.51
CA LYS A 145 -32.90 5.58 -21.59
C LYS A 145 -33.61 4.71 -22.62
N GLY A 146 -34.91 4.94 -22.73
CA GLY A 146 -35.83 4.13 -23.51
C GLY A 146 -35.44 4.05 -24.98
N SER A 147 -35.68 2.87 -25.55
CA SER A 147 -36.07 2.76 -26.95
C SER A 147 -37.58 2.52 -26.96
N LEU A 148 -38.33 3.60 -27.18
CA LEU A 148 -39.73 3.52 -27.55
C LEU A 148 -39.81 2.89 -28.94
N LYS A 149 -40.85 2.09 -29.12
CA LYS A 149 -41.26 1.49 -30.39
C LYS A 149 -41.60 2.55 -31.45
N ASP A 150 -41.66 2.05 -32.68
CA ASP A 150 -42.39 2.56 -33.85
C ASP A 150 -41.79 3.78 -34.56
N PHE A 151 -41.21 3.54 -35.75
CA PHE A 151 -41.56 4.16 -37.04
C PHE A 151 -40.97 3.34 -38.20
#